data_AF-A0A212KKE7-F1
#
_entry.id   AF-A0A212KKE7-F1
#
_cell.length_a   1.000
_cell.length_b   1.000
_cell.length_c   1.000
_cell.angle_alpha   90.00
_cell.angle_beta   90.00
_cell.angle_gamma   90.00
#
_symmetry.space_group_name_H-M   'P 1'
#
loop_
_entity.id
_entity.type
_entity.pdbx_description
1 polymer ?
#
loop_
_entity_poly.entity_id
_entity_poly.type
_entity_poly.pdbx_seq_one_letter_code
_entity_poly.pdbx_strand_id
1 'polypeptide(L)'
;MVFISHAFALAMLVILAVVGKIDGLLWLALGGAAACLVVDAIMWLRALAEARQMRELMDDVASGAGESGGANNQERLAYCIGRLRSAEDNLAAERQRTAGLEASNAALQAKLQAAQAENAALSEKFEKGDAVLHKAHTVCAKLSAEAQNLATLVTEVNQGVAVQRDRLNETGGAMDTVSQGAHESSMRVREISENAQTASGSASASKEQVDGAVNSIEQLKDTIVQLKEAMAGLGEKASNIGKVMAVINEVADQTNLLALNAAIEAARAGEAGRGFAVVADEVRKLAEKTMGATREVEDAVKAIQHEAHRNAETVDAAARLSLEGASSASVAGERMREILETMSGTAQHLQAVAATAGVQSENIEDANKALDEIRIVAEQTSGNMKVFTAALLTFQGGMEELDMIVSALASGDYDRASSNKFVQWTPNMDLGINDIDSQHRLLVDYINDLHSAMTNNSSAQEMLGILRKLRDYTSTHFRDEEKHFVHSDYPSTKEHLQIHREFEAKVNEVEQGIKQGTITLSMDLLSFLKDWLVQHIMGMDAQYAPYVKKAARLGTTRKGRVA
;
A
#
# COMPACT_ATOMS: atom_id res chain seq x y z
N MET A 1 5.15 90.88 31.52
CA MET A 1 5.95 89.77 30.97
C MET A 1 5.18 88.91 29.97
N VAL A 2 3.90 88.61 30.17
CA VAL A 2 3.05 87.78 29.28
C VAL A 2 2.97 88.32 27.83
N PHE A 3 2.80 89.63 27.65
CA PHE A 3 2.77 90.29 26.32
C PHE A 3 4.02 90.04 25.47
N ILE A 4 5.20 90.06 26.10
CA ILE A 4 6.49 89.87 25.41
C ILE A 4 6.65 88.42 24.98
N SER A 5 6.17 87.47 25.80
CA SER A 5 6.19 86.05 25.50
C SER A 5 5.28 85.69 24.32
N HIS A 6 4.05 86.22 24.29
CA HIS A 6 3.13 86.00 23.17
C HIS A 6 3.60 86.67 21.87
N ALA A 7 4.24 87.85 21.95
CA ALA A 7 4.82 88.53 20.79
C ALA A 7 5.99 87.75 20.19
N PHE A 8 6.82 87.15 21.04
CA PHE A 8 7.91 86.26 20.61
C PHE A 8 7.38 84.97 19.96
N ALA A 9 6.34 84.37 20.55
CA ALA A 9 5.70 83.16 20.00
C ALA A 9 5.06 83.43 18.62
N LEU A 10 4.39 84.57 18.45
CA LEU A 10 3.83 84.98 17.15
C LEU A 10 4.93 85.21 16.12
N ALA A 11 6.03 85.88 16.49
CA ALA A 11 7.16 86.10 15.59
C ALA A 11 7.80 84.77 15.14
N MET A 12 7.95 83.80 16.06
CA MET A 12 8.51 82.48 15.75
C MET A 12 7.59 81.65 14.85
N LEU A 13 6.27 81.71 15.05
CA LEU A 13 5.27 81.07 14.19
C LEU A 13 5.21 81.69 12.79
N VAL A 14 5.37 83.02 12.68
CA VAL A 14 5.46 83.72 11.37
C VAL A 14 6.74 83.32 10.64
N ILE A 15 7.88 83.17 11.35
CA ILE A 15 9.13 82.69 10.75
C ILE A 15 8.97 81.25 10.23
N LEU A 16 8.33 80.36 11.01
CA LEU A 16 8.03 78.99 10.59
C LEU A 16 7.08 78.94 9.38
N ALA A 17 6.11 79.86 9.31
CA ALA A 17 5.20 79.97 8.18
C ALA A 17 5.89 80.41 6.88
N VAL A 18 6.86 81.33 6.97
CA VAL A 18 7.64 81.82 5.83
C VAL A 18 8.62 80.75 5.28
N VAL A 19 9.02 79.78 6.11
CA VAL A 19 9.97 78.69 5.74
C VAL A 19 9.27 77.48 5.07
N GLY A 20 7.96 77.55 4.81
CA GLY A 20 7.30 76.71 3.78
C GLY A 20 6.81 75.31 4.20
N LYS A 21 6.68 75.02 5.49
CA LYS A 21 5.97 73.82 5.99
C LYS A 21 4.75 74.22 6.81
N ILE A 22 3.55 74.14 6.25
CA ILE A 22 2.33 74.38 7.04
C ILE A 22 1.20 73.41 6.66
N ASP A 23 0.77 72.60 7.62
CA ASP A 23 -0.52 71.91 7.64
C ASP A 23 -1.58 72.78 8.36
N GLY A 24 -2.87 72.56 8.07
CA GLY A 24 -3.98 73.39 8.54
C GLY A 24 -4.07 73.64 10.06
N LEU A 25 -3.45 72.77 10.87
CA LEU A 25 -3.36 72.92 12.32
C LEU A 25 -2.47 74.11 12.76
N LEU A 26 -1.42 74.44 11.99
CA LEU A 26 -0.55 75.57 12.30
C LEU A 26 -1.24 76.92 12.02
N TRP A 27 -2.15 76.98 11.05
CA TRP A 27 -2.95 78.18 10.78
C TRP A 27 -3.93 78.48 11.91
N LEU A 28 -4.52 77.44 12.52
CA LEU A 28 -5.33 77.59 13.73
C LEU A 28 -4.49 78.05 14.93
N ALA A 29 -3.26 77.54 15.08
CA ALA A 29 -2.34 77.99 16.13
C ALA A 29 -1.92 79.47 15.94
N LEU A 30 -1.65 79.90 14.71
CA LEU A 30 -1.38 81.31 14.36
C LEU A 30 -2.57 82.22 14.67
N GLY A 31 -3.78 81.80 14.30
CA GLY A 31 -5.01 82.52 14.61
C GLY A 31 -5.26 82.64 16.12
N GLY A 32 -5.03 81.56 16.87
CA GLY A 32 -5.15 81.56 18.34
C GLY A 32 -4.15 82.49 19.02
N ALA A 33 -2.87 82.48 18.59
CA ALA A 33 -1.83 83.35 19.13
C ALA A 33 -2.09 84.83 18.83
N ALA A 34 -2.56 85.15 17.62
CA ALA A 34 -2.95 86.51 17.25
C ALA A 34 -4.14 87.01 18.08
N ALA A 35 -5.16 86.16 18.31
CA ALA A 35 -6.30 86.51 19.16
C ALA A 35 -5.87 86.77 20.62
N CYS A 36 -4.96 85.97 21.17
CA CYS A 36 -4.41 86.20 22.51
C CYS A 36 -3.67 87.53 22.61
N LEU A 37 -2.87 87.90 21.59
CA LEU A 37 -2.19 89.20 21.55
C LEU A 37 -3.14 90.38 21.47
N VAL A 38 -4.26 90.25 20.74
CA VAL A 38 -5.29 91.29 20.67
C VAL A 38 -5.96 91.48 22.03
N VAL A 39 -6.30 90.39 22.72
CA VAL A 39 -6.90 90.44 24.07
C VAL A 39 -5.92 91.05 25.07
N ASP A 40 -4.66 90.62 25.04
CA ASP A 40 -3.58 91.18 25.85
C ASP A 40 -3.41 92.69 25.57
N ALA A 41 -3.54 93.14 24.32
CA ALA A 41 -3.38 94.54 23.93
C ALA A 41 -4.55 95.40 24.39
N ILE A 42 -5.77 94.88 24.32
CA ILE A 42 -6.96 95.52 24.85
C ILE A 42 -6.86 95.66 26.37
N MET A 43 -6.41 94.62 27.07
CA MET A 43 -6.21 94.67 28.53
C MET A 43 -5.11 95.67 28.91
N TRP A 44 -4.00 95.70 28.18
CA TRP A 44 -2.92 96.66 28.42
C TRP A 44 -3.36 98.11 28.15
N LEU A 45 -4.09 98.36 27.05
CA LEU A 45 -4.65 99.68 26.73
C LEU A 45 -5.68 100.14 27.77
N ARG A 46 -6.52 99.25 28.29
CA ARG A 46 -7.44 99.57 29.39
C ARG A 46 -6.68 99.91 30.68
N ALA A 47 -5.69 99.10 31.06
CA ALA A 47 -4.85 99.38 32.22
C ALA A 47 -4.10 100.71 32.09
N LEU A 48 -3.63 101.04 30.88
CA LEU A 48 -2.97 102.31 30.58
C LEU A 48 -3.94 103.49 30.64
N ALA A 49 -5.18 103.32 30.17
CA ALA A 49 -6.23 104.33 30.25
C ALA A 49 -6.65 104.59 31.72
N GLU A 50 -6.79 103.55 32.53
CA GLU A 50 -7.07 103.68 33.96
C GLU A 50 -5.90 104.33 34.72
N ALA A 51 -4.65 103.97 34.38
CA ALA A 51 -3.46 104.61 34.94
C ALA A 51 -3.32 106.09 34.54
N ARG A 52 -3.73 106.46 33.32
CA ARG A 52 -3.79 107.88 32.87
C ARG A 52 -4.86 108.66 33.62
N GLN A 53 -6.08 108.11 33.77
CA GLN A 53 -7.14 108.72 34.59
C GLN A 53 -6.69 108.93 36.05
N MET A 54 -5.98 107.95 36.61
CA MET A 54 -5.43 108.03 37.97
C MET A 54 -4.34 109.10 38.08
N ARG A 55 -3.52 109.28 37.04
CA ARG A 55 -2.48 110.33 36.96
C ARG A 55 -3.06 111.74 36.75
N GLU A 56 -4.07 111.91 35.89
CA GLU A 56 -4.77 113.19 35.70
C GLU A 56 -5.47 113.63 36.99
N LEU A 57 -6.08 112.70 37.74
CA LEU A 57 -6.67 113.00 39.05
C LEU A 57 -5.62 113.29 40.14
N MET A 58 -4.42 112.68 40.07
CA MET A 58 -3.32 113.01 40.99
C MET A 58 -2.66 114.36 40.67
N ASP A 59 -2.55 114.74 39.40
CA ASP A 59 -2.05 116.07 38.99
C ASP A 59 -3.07 117.19 39.29
N ASP A 60 -4.36 116.91 39.21
CA ASP A 60 -5.44 117.83 39.62
C ASP A 60 -5.50 118.01 41.15
N VAL A 61 -5.14 116.97 41.92
CA VAL A 61 -4.92 117.04 43.38
C VAL A 61 -3.65 117.81 43.75
N ALA A 62 -2.60 117.77 42.92
CA ALA A 62 -1.36 118.49 43.15
C ALA A 62 -1.43 119.98 42.72
N SER A 63 -2.30 120.33 41.77
CA SER A 63 -2.42 121.69 41.22
C SER A 63 -3.60 122.50 41.77
N GLY A 64 -4.55 121.88 42.47
CA GLY A 64 -5.73 122.53 43.10
C GLY A 64 -5.57 122.91 44.58
N ALA A 65 -4.36 123.18 45.07
CA ALA A 65 -4.11 123.64 46.45
C ALA A 65 -4.34 125.16 46.59
N GLY A 66 -5.58 125.61 46.36
CA GLY A 66 -5.96 127.02 46.48
C GLY A 66 -7.48 127.22 46.52
N GLU A 67 -8.00 127.47 47.72
CA GLU A 67 -9.33 128.03 48.04
C GLU A 67 -10.62 127.16 47.89
N SER A 68 -11.19 126.88 49.07
CA SER A 68 -12.59 126.51 49.39
C SER A 68 -13.00 125.02 49.33
N GLY A 69 -13.48 124.51 50.48
CA GLY A 69 -14.37 123.35 50.57
C GLY A 69 -13.76 122.03 51.06
N GLY A 70 -13.51 121.90 52.37
CA GLY A 70 -13.03 120.67 53.04
C GLY A 70 -13.95 119.44 52.99
N ALA A 71 -15.01 119.42 52.16
CA ALA A 71 -15.95 118.30 52.05
C ALA A 71 -15.67 117.36 50.84
N ASN A 72 -15.01 117.83 49.77
CA ASN A 72 -14.88 117.06 48.52
C ASN A 72 -13.67 116.09 48.49
N ASN A 73 -12.60 116.40 49.23
CA ASN A 73 -11.39 115.57 49.22
C ASN A 73 -11.54 114.25 50.00
N GLN A 74 -12.43 114.20 50.99
CA GLN A 74 -12.66 112.99 51.80
C GLN A 74 -13.53 111.96 51.04
N GLU A 75 -14.52 112.41 50.27
CA GLU A 75 -15.33 111.56 49.37
C GLU A 75 -14.49 111.01 48.21
N ARG A 76 -13.61 111.83 47.62
CA ARG A 76 -12.69 111.40 46.55
C ARG A 76 -11.66 110.38 47.03
N LEU A 77 -11.12 110.55 48.25
CA LEU A 77 -10.21 109.57 48.87
C LEU A 77 -10.94 108.25 49.20
N ALA A 78 -12.17 108.33 49.72
CA ALA A 78 -13.00 107.15 49.95
C ALA A 78 -13.34 106.39 48.65
N TYR A 79 -13.58 107.11 47.56
CA TYR A 79 -13.80 106.53 46.23
C TYR A 79 -12.56 105.81 45.69
N CYS A 80 -11.36 106.42 45.80
CA CYS A 80 -10.10 105.79 45.41
C CYS A 80 -9.77 104.55 46.25
N ILE A 81 -9.99 104.60 47.58
CA ILE A 81 -9.80 103.45 48.47
C ILE A 81 -10.83 102.35 48.17
N GLY A 82 -12.09 102.70 47.86
CA GLY A 82 -13.13 101.76 47.46
C GLY A 82 -12.81 101.05 46.14
N ARG A 83 -12.28 101.78 45.15
CA ARG A 83 -11.78 101.20 43.89
C ARG A 83 -10.56 100.31 44.10
N LEU A 84 -9.63 100.69 44.97
CA LEU A 84 -8.45 99.88 45.32
C LEU A 84 -8.85 98.58 46.01
N ARG A 85 -9.78 98.63 46.98
CA ARG A 85 -10.33 97.42 47.62
C ARG A 85 -11.05 96.54 46.60
N SER A 86 -11.89 97.12 45.74
CA SER A 86 -12.55 96.37 44.67
C SER A 86 -11.55 95.76 43.66
N ALA A 87 -10.46 96.45 43.35
CA ALA A 87 -9.39 95.91 42.51
C ALA A 87 -8.59 94.80 43.21
N GLU A 88 -8.39 94.90 44.53
CA GLU A 88 -7.73 93.89 45.36
C GLU A 88 -8.59 92.63 45.50
N ASP A 89 -9.90 92.79 45.73
CA ASP A 89 -10.89 91.71 45.73
C ASP A 89 -10.99 91.03 44.36
N ASN A 90 -11.02 91.81 43.28
CA ASN A 90 -11.01 91.27 41.91
C ASN A 90 -9.70 90.54 41.59
N LEU A 91 -8.55 91.04 42.07
CA LEU A 91 -7.26 90.38 41.90
C LEU A 91 -7.17 89.09 42.72
N ALA A 92 -7.74 89.06 43.92
CA ALA A 92 -7.85 87.86 44.73
C ALA A 92 -8.76 86.82 44.07
N ALA A 93 -9.90 87.25 43.53
CA ALA A 93 -10.82 86.40 42.78
C ALA A 93 -10.18 85.82 41.50
N GLU A 94 -9.46 86.64 40.72
CA GLU A 94 -8.73 86.13 39.54
C GLU A 94 -7.56 85.23 39.91
N ARG A 95 -6.82 85.49 41.00
CA ARG A 95 -5.78 84.56 41.50
C ARG A 95 -6.36 83.20 41.90
N GLN A 96 -7.53 83.19 42.54
CA GLN A 96 -8.22 81.95 42.87
C GLN A 96 -8.70 81.22 41.61
N ARG A 97 -9.15 81.96 40.60
CA ARG A 97 -9.56 81.41 39.30
C ARG A 97 -8.37 80.84 38.53
N THR A 98 -7.22 81.53 38.49
CA THR A 98 -6.00 81.02 37.85
C THR A 98 -5.46 79.80 38.57
N ALA A 99 -5.44 79.79 39.90
CA ALA A 99 -5.04 78.61 40.68
C ALA A 99 -5.99 77.42 40.43
N GLY A 100 -7.29 77.66 40.31
CA GLY A 100 -8.29 76.64 39.94
C GLY A 100 -8.09 76.09 38.52
N LEU A 101 -7.75 76.96 37.56
CA LEU A 101 -7.43 76.58 36.19
C LEU A 101 -6.11 75.80 36.10
N GLU A 102 -5.08 76.19 36.83
CA GLU A 102 -3.79 75.49 36.92
C GLU A 102 -3.96 74.10 37.54
N ALA A 103 -4.74 73.98 38.63
CA ALA A 103 -5.07 72.69 39.23
C ALA A 103 -5.85 71.79 38.26
N SER A 104 -6.81 72.36 37.51
CA SER A 104 -7.56 71.64 36.47
C SER A 104 -6.64 71.18 35.32
N ASN A 105 -5.72 72.03 34.87
CA ASN A 105 -4.75 71.69 33.83
C ASN A 105 -3.79 70.58 34.28
N ALA A 106 -3.29 70.65 35.51
CA ALA A 106 -2.45 69.60 36.09
C ALA A 106 -3.20 68.26 36.20
N ALA A 107 -4.49 68.29 36.60
CA ALA A 107 -5.34 67.11 36.65
C ALA A 107 -5.60 66.51 35.26
N LEU A 108 -5.82 67.34 34.24
CA LEU A 108 -5.97 66.90 32.85
C LEU A 108 -4.67 66.31 32.28
N GLN A 109 -3.52 66.92 32.57
CA GLN A 109 -2.21 66.38 32.17
C GLN A 109 -1.94 65.01 32.84
N ALA A 110 -2.27 64.87 34.13
CA ALA A 110 -2.14 63.58 34.82
C ALA A 110 -3.05 62.52 34.18
N LYS A 111 -4.30 62.86 33.83
CA LYS A 111 -5.21 61.95 33.10
C LYS A 111 -4.69 61.59 31.71
N LEU A 112 -4.11 62.55 30.98
CA LEU A 112 -3.53 62.30 29.66
C LEU A 112 -2.32 61.37 29.76
N GLN A 113 -1.42 61.60 30.72
CA GLN A 113 -0.27 60.71 30.96
C GLN A 113 -0.72 59.31 31.36
N ALA A 114 -1.74 59.18 32.22
CA ALA A 114 -2.31 57.89 32.58
C ALA A 114 -2.90 57.17 31.36
N ALA A 115 -3.68 57.87 30.53
CA ALA A 115 -4.24 57.31 29.29
C ALA A 115 -3.16 56.93 28.27
N GLN A 116 -2.08 57.71 28.16
CA GLN A 116 -0.94 57.39 27.30
C GLN A 116 -0.18 56.16 27.81
N ALA A 117 0.03 56.03 29.12
CA ALA A 117 0.65 54.86 29.72
C ALA A 117 -0.21 53.60 29.54
N GLU A 118 -1.54 53.72 29.69
CA GLU A 118 -2.48 52.64 29.42
C GLU A 118 -2.47 52.23 27.95
N ASN A 119 -2.46 53.19 27.02
CA ASN A 119 -2.38 52.92 25.59
C ASN A 119 -1.05 52.26 25.20
N ALA A 120 0.07 52.69 25.77
CA ALA A 120 1.37 52.05 25.57
C ALA A 120 1.38 50.60 26.09
N ALA A 121 0.83 50.36 27.29
CA ALA A 121 0.70 49.02 27.85
C ALA A 121 -0.23 48.12 27.03
N LEU A 122 -1.30 48.68 26.45
CA LEU A 122 -2.20 47.98 25.56
C LEU A 122 -1.53 47.64 24.22
N SER A 123 -0.77 48.57 23.65
CA SER A 123 0.01 48.35 22.43
C SER A 123 1.04 47.23 22.61
N GLU A 124 1.75 47.19 23.74
CA GLU A 124 2.69 46.11 24.04
C GLU A 124 1.99 44.74 24.14
N LYS A 125 0.77 44.71 24.71
CA LYS A 125 -0.04 43.48 24.77
C LYS A 125 -0.49 43.03 23.37
N PHE A 126 -0.88 43.96 22.50
CA PHE A 126 -1.23 43.63 21.11
C PHE A 126 -0.03 43.11 20.32
N GLU A 127 1.15 43.71 20.47
CA GLU A 127 2.39 43.24 19.81
C GLU A 127 2.77 41.82 20.26
N LYS A 128 2.69 41.54 21.57
CA LYS A 128 2.90 40.18 22.09
C LYS A 128 1.81 39.22 21.63
N GLY A 129 0.57 39.68 21.54
CA GLY A 129 -0.57 38.90 21.04
C GLY A 129 -0.38 38.49 19.57
N ASP A 130 0.06 39.41 18.73
CA ASP A 130 0.36 39.17 17.32
C ASP A 130 1.45 38.10 17.14
N ALA A 131 2.54 38.19 17.91
CA ALA A 131 3.60 37.17 17.89
C ALA A 131 3.10 35.77 18.30
N VAL A 132 2.17 35.69 19.27
CA VAL A 132 1.54 34.43 19.69
C VAL A 132 0.62 33.88 18.60
N LEU A 133 -0.19 34.73 17.97
CA LEU A 133 -1.09 34.35 16.88
C LEU A 133 -0.29 33.86 15.66
N HIS A 134 0.78 34.56 15.29
CA HIS A 134 1.66 34.12 14.19
C HIS A 134 2.29 32.74 14.47
N LYS A 135 2.71 32.50 15.72
CA LYS A 135 3.21 31.19 16.14
C LYS A 135 2.13 30.12 16.11
N ALA A 136 0.91 30.44 16.53
CA ALA A 136 -0.24 29.52 16.47
C ALA A 136 -0.56 29.14 15.02
N HIS A 137 -0.58 30.10 14.09
CA HIS A 137 -0.78 29.87 12.66
C HIS A 137 0.29 28.94 12.08
N THR A 138 1.57 29.20 12.40
CA THR A 138 2.68 28.33 11.97
C THR A 138 2.53 26.89 12.47
N VAL A 139 2.05 26.70 13.71
CA VAL A 139 1.80 25.38 14.29
C VAL A 139 0.61 24.69 13.60
N CYS A 140 -0.47 25.40 13.31
CA CYS A 140 -1.63 24.86 12.57
C CYS A 140 -1.22 24.39 11.17
N ALA A 141 -0.48 25.22 10.43
CA ALA A 141 0.04 24.87 9.11
C ALA A 141 0.91 23.60 9.15
N LYS A 142 1.79 23.48 10.16
CA LYS A 142 2.62 22.28 10.34
C LYS A 142 1.77 21.04 10.66
N LEU A 143 0.80 21.15 11.55
CA LEU A 143 -0.10 20.03 11.91
C LEU A 143 -0.95 19.59 10.71
N SER A 144 -1.40 20.52 9.88
CA SER A 144 -2.11 20.23 8.63
C SER A 144 -1.24 19.44 7.65
N ALA A 145 0.02 19.86 7.46
CA ALA A 145 0.97 19.13 6.63
C ALA A 145 1.23 17.70 7.13
N GLU A 146 1.40 17.51 8.44
CA GLU A 146 1.57 16.16 9.02
C GLU A 146 0.31 15.30 8.89
N ALA A 147 -0.88 15.90 9.00
CA ALA A 147 -2.13 15.19 8.74
C ALA A 147 -2.22 14.69 7.29
N GLN A 148 -1.75 15.48 6.32
CA GLN A 148 -1.73 15.08 4.92
C GLN A 148 -0.74 13.91 4.67
N ASN A 149 0.41 13.92 5.35
CA ASN A 149 1.35 12.80 5.31
C ASN A 149 0.71 11.52 5.87
N LEU A 150 0.00 11.62 7.00
CA LEU A 150 -0.74 10.50 7.58
C LEU A 150 -1.84 9.98 6.63
N ALA A 151 -2.53 10.85 5.89
CA ALA A 151 -3.55 10.43 4.93
C ALA A 151 -2.94 9.58 3.80
N THR A 152 -1.75 9.98 3.34
CA THR A 152 -0.98 9.24 2.33
C THR A 152 -0.59 7.86 2.86
N LEU A 153 -0.02 7.80 4.06
CA LEU A 153 0.36 6.53 4.71
C LEU A 153 -0.82 5.57 4.87
N VAL A 154 -2.00 6.07 5.26
CA VAL A 154 -3.21 5.25 5.39
C VAL A 154 -3.63 4.67 4.04
N THR A 155 -3.50 5.45 2.97
CA THR A 155 -3.79 4.99 1.60
C THR A 155 -2.82 3.89 1.19
N GLU A 156 -1.52 4.06 1.45
CA GLU A 156 -0.49 3.05 1.18
C GLU A 156 -0.74 1.76 1.96
N VAL A 157 -1.10 1.85 3.26
CA VAL A 157 -1.43 0.67 4.08
C VAL A 157 -2.65 -0.05 3.52
N ASN A 158 -3.72 0.66 3.14
CA ASN A 158 -4.90 0.04 2.52
C ASN A 158 -4.56 -0.67 1.20
N GLN A 159 -3.68 -0.09 0.38
CA GLN A 159 -3.20 -0.72 -0.84
C GLN A 159 -2.38 -1.98 -0.53
N GLY A 160 -1.51 -1.92 0.49
CA GLY A 160 -0.74 -3.06 0.98
C GLY A 160 -1.64 -4.20 1.45
N VAL A 161 -2.72 -3.89 2.19
CA VAL A 161 -3.72 -4.87 2.64
C VAL A 161 -4.44 -5.51 1.45
N ALA A 162 -4.80 -4.74 0.41
CA ALA A 162 -5.42 -5.28 -0.79
C ALA A 162 -4.50 -6.28 -1.51
N VAL A 163 -3.22 -5.93 -1.69
CA VAL A 163 -2.21 -6.82 -2.26
C VAL A 163 -2.03 -8.07 -1.39
N GLN A 164 -1.97 -7.91 -0.07
CA GLN A 164 -1.85 -9.03 0.86
C GLN A 164 -3.02 -10.01 0.73
N ARG A 165 -4.26 -9.51 0.61
CA ARG A 165 -5.44 -10.36 0.39
C ARG A 165 -5.35 -11.17 -0.90
N ASP A 166 -4.90 -10.54 -1.98
CA ASP A 166 -4.77 -11.22 -3.27
C ASP A 166 -3.69 -12.32 -3.22
N ARG A 167 -2.57 -12.05 -2.53
CA ARG A 167 -1.51 -13.05 -2.28
C ARG A 167 -1.97 -14.19 -1.38
N LEU A 168 -2.81 -13.92 -0.39
CA LEU A 168 -3.39 -14.97 0.45
C LEU A 168 -4.28 -15.91 -0.36
N ASN A 169 -5.11 -15.38 -1.26
CA ASN A 169 -5.95 -16.20 -2.14
C ASN A 169 -5.10 -17.06 -3.09
N GLU A 170 -4.05 -16.48 -3.69
CA GLU A 170 -3.11 -17.21 -4.55
C GLU A 170 -2.41 -18.34 -3.77
N THR A 171 -1.93 -18.03 -2.55
CA THR A 171 -1.25 -19.01 -1.70
C THR A 171 -2.21 -20.11 -1.23
N GLY A 172 -3.45 -19.78 -0.90
CA GLY A 172 -4.49 -20.76 -0.58
C GLY A 172 -4.75 -21.74 -1.72
N GLY A 173 -4.91 -21.24 -2.96
CA GLY A 173 -5.05 -22.11 -4.13
C GLY A 173 -3.82 -22.99 -4.41
N ALA A 174 -2.63 -22.47 -4.13
CA ALA A 174 -1.40 -23.26 -4.20
C ALA A 174 -1.40 -24.38 -3.13
N MET A 175 -1.85 -24.09 -1.89
CA MET A 175 -1.96 -25.10 -0.83
C MET A 175 -2.96 -26.20 -1.18
N ASP A 176 -4.10 -25.87 -1.80
CA ASP A 176 -5.06 -26.87 -2.29
C ASP A 176 -4.42 -27.80 -3.34
N THR A 177 -3.62 -27.24 -4.24
CA THR A 177 -2.89 -28.03 -5.26
C THR A 177 -1.87 -28.97 -4.62
N VAL A 178 -1.13 -28.49 -3.61
CA VAL A 178 -0.17 -29.32 -2.87
C VAL A 178 -0.90 -30.41 -2.08
N SER A 179 -2.08 -30.11 -1.53
CA SER A 179 -2.93 -31.07 -0.81
C SER A 179 -3.36 -32.22 -1.72
N GLN A 180 -3.85 -31.88 -2.91
CA GLN A 180 -4.19 -32.86 -3.92
C GLN A 180 -2.97 -33.71 -4.32
N GLY A 181 -1.80 -33.09 -4.51
CA GLY A 181 -0.56 -33.80 -4.81
C GLY A 181 -0.15 -34.80 -3.72
N ALA A 182 -0.29 -34.44 -2.43
CA ALA A 182 -0.01 -35.34 -1.31
C ALA A 182 -1.00 -36.53 -1.27
N HIS A 183 -2.28 -36.27 -1.57
CA HIS A 183 -3.30 -37.32 -1.67
C HIS A 183 -3.04 -38.29 -2.83
N GLU A 184 -2.74 -37.76 -4.01
CA GLU A 184 -2.40 -38.56 -5.19
C GLU A 184 -1.12 -39.39 -4.96
N SER A 185 -0.10 -38.80 -4.32
CA SER A 185 1.12 -39.50 -3.93
C SER A 185 0.80 -40.70 -3.02
N SER A 186 -0.06 -40.50 -2.02
CA SER A 186 -0.49 -41.58 -1.11
C SER A 186 -1.20 -42.72 -1.85
N MET A 187 -2.06 -42.40 -2.83
CA MET A 187 -2.74 -43.39 -3.66
C MET A 187 -1.76 -44.15 -4.56
N ARG A 188 -0.83 -43.45 -5.21
CA ARG A 188 0.22 -44.07 -6.04
C ARG A 188 1.14 -44.98 -5.24
N VAL A 189 1.47 -44.60 -4.01
CA VAL A 189 2.29 -45.45 -3.13
C VAL A 189 1.60 -46.78 -2.84
N ARG A 190 0.28 -46.80 -2.64
CA ARG A 190 -0.49 -48.04 -2.45
C ARG A 190 -0.44 -48.92 -3.71
N GLU A 191 -0.72 -48.34 -4.87
CA GLU A 191 -0.67 -49.05 -6.16
C GLU A 191 0.72 -49.67 -6.43
N ILE A 192 1.79 -48.89 -6.23
CA ILE A 192 3.16 -49.39 -6.45
C ILE A 192 3.51 -50.46 -5.42
N SER A 193 3.02 -50.36 -4.17
CA SER A 193 3.25 -51.38 -3.14
C SER A 193 2.59 -52.71 -3.51
N GLU A 194 1.36 -52.68 -4.03
CA GLU A 194 0.66 -53.87 -4.53
C GLU A 194 1.39 -54.50 -5.72
N ASN A 195 1.89 -53.68 -6.64
CA ASN A 195 2.70 -54.14 -7.77
C ASN A 195 4.02 -54.78 -7.31
N ALA A 196 4.72 -54.16 -6.36
CA ALA A 196 5.96 -54.70 -5.79
C ALA A 196 5.71 -56.04 -5.07
N GLN A 197 4.60 -56.16 -4.32
CA GLN A 197 4.20 -57.40 -3.67
C GLN A 197 3.89 -58.51 -4.68
N THR A 198 3.20 -58.18 -5.77
CA THR A 198 2.87 -59.11 -6.86
C THR A 198 4.14 -59.58 -7.58
N ALA A 199 5.06 -58.66 -7.88
CA ALA A 199 6.36 -58.98 -8.48
C ALA A 199 7.22 -59.86 -7.54
N SER A 200 7.25 -59.56 -6.24
CA SER A 200 7.91 -60.38 -5.23
C SER A 200 7.34 -61.80 -5.17
N GLY A 201 6.00 -61.93 -5.19
CA GLY A 201 5.34 -63.24 -5.22
C GLY A 201 5.71 -64.04 -6.47
N SER A 202 5.74 -63.39 -7.62
CA SER A 202 6.09 -64.00 -8.91
C SER A 202 7.56 -64.43 -8.98
N ALA A 203 8.48 -63.60 -8.46
CA ALA A 203 9.89 -63.92 -8.37
C ALA A 203 10.14 -65.09 -7.40
N SER A 204 9.41 -65.14 -6.27
CA SER A 204 9.49 -66.25 -5.32
C SER A 204 9.03 -67.58 -5.94
N ALA A 205 7.88 -67.57 -6.63
CA ALA A 205 7.38 -68.77 -7.31
C ALA A 205 8.32 -69.22 -8.44
N SER A 206 8.87 -68.26 -9.20
CA SER A 206 9.85 -68.56 -10.26
C SER A 206 11.15 -69.13 -9.69
N LYS A 207 11.61 -68.61 -8.55
CA LYS A 207 12.76 -69.17 -7.83
C LYS A 207 12.53 -70.63 -7.43
N GLU A 208 11.36 -70.95 -6.89
CA GLU A 208 11.01 -72.32 -6.51
C GLU A 208 10.99 -73.27 -7.72
N GLN A 209 10.45 -72.82 -8.85
CA GLN A 209 10.50 -73.59 -10.10
C GLN A 209 11.94 -73.83 -10.60
N VAL A 210 12.79 -72.82 -10.51
CA VAL A 210 14.21 -72.94 -10.89
C VAL A 210 14.95 -73.90 -9.96
N ASP A 211 14.75 -73.80 -8.65
CA ASP A 211 15.35 -74.71 -7.67
C ASP A 211 14.88 -76.16 -7.94
N GLY A 212 13.62 -76.37 -8.33
CA GLY A 212 13.10 -77.67 -8.79
C GLY A 212 13.75 -78.17 -10.09
N ALA A 213 14.03 -77.28 -11.04
CA ALA A 213 14.73 -77.63 -12.28
C ALA A 213 16.18 -78.04 -12.01
N VAL A 214 16.89 -77.35 -11.11
CA VAL A 214 18.25 -77.72 -10.69
C VAL A 214 18.25 -79.13 -10.09
N ASN A 215 17.34 -79.44 -9.18
CA ASN A 215 17.21 -80.78 -8.59
C ASN A 215 16.94 -81.86 -9.65
N SER A 216 16.12 -81.57 -10.65
CA SER A 216 15.82 -82.50 -11.74
C SER A 216 17.04 -82.77 -12.63
N ILE A 217 17.89 -81.76 -12.84
CA ILE A 217 19.14 -81.90 -13.60
C ILE A 217 20.17 -82.71 -12.80
N GLU A 218 20.21 -82.57 -11.47
CA GLU A 218 21.05 -83.43 -10.62
C GLU A 218 20.65 -84.91 -10.70
N GLN A 219 19.34 -85.20 -10.70
CA GLN A 219 18.86 -86.58 -10.92
C GLN A 219 19.17 -87.11 -12.33
N LEU A 220 19.09 -86.23 -13.34
CA LEU A 220 19.47 -86.57 -14.71
C LEU A 220 20.95 -86.94 -14.81
N LYS A 221 21.83 -86.20 -14.12
CA LYS A 221 23.26 -86.51 -14.04
C LYS A 221 23.50 -87.92 -13.50
N ASP A 222 22.81 -88.33 -12.44
CA ASP A 222 22.96 -89.68 -11.89
C ASP A 222 22.52 -90.76 -12.89
N THR A 223 21.44 -90.50 -13.64
CA THR A 223 20.96 -91.39 -14.71
C THR A 223 21.96 -91.51 -15.85
N ILE A 224 22.60 -90.40 -16.23
CA ILE A 224 23.65 -90.36 -17.26
C ILE A 224 24.87 -91.18 -16.84
N VAL A 225 25.28 -91.11 -15.56
CA VAL A 225 26.38 -91.92 -15.01
C VAL A 225 26.05 -93.41 -15.12
N GLN A 226 24.84 -93.82 -14.71
CA GLN A 226 24.40 -95.22 -14.82
C GLN A 226 24.35 -95.70 -16.27
N LEU A 227 23.88 -94.88 -17.21
CA LEU A 227 23.87 -95.19 -18.64
C LEU A 227 25.29 -95.38 -19.19
N LYS A 228 26.24 -94.54 -18.77
CA LYS A 228 27.65 -94.64 -19.18
C LYS A 228 28.26 -95.96 -18.70
N GLU A 229 28.02 -96.35 -17.45
CA GLU A 229 28.47 -97.64 -16.90
C GLU A 229 27.83 -98.83 -17.63
N ALA A 230 26.53 -98.76 -17.94
CA ALA A 230 25.83 -99.80 -18.68
C ALA A 230 26.38 -99.98 -20.11
N MET A 231 26.70 -98.89 -20.82
CA MET A 231 27.31 -98.95 -22.15
C MET A 231 28.73 -99.52 -22.11
N ALA A 232 29.54 -99.15 -21.12
CA ALA A 232 30.86 -99.72 -20.91
C ALA A 232 30.78 -101.24 -20.67
N GLY A 233 29.86 -101.67 -19.80
CA GLY A 233 29.60 -103.09 -19.54
C GLY A 233 29.10 -103.86 -20.76
N LEU A 234 28.25 -103.25 -21.60
CA LEU A 234 27.79 -103.85 -22.87
C LEU A 234 28.96 -104.02 -23.84
N GLY A 235 29.81 -103.01 -23.97
CA GLY A 235 31.02 -103.07 -24.81
C GLY A 235 31.98 -104.17 -24.37
N GLU A 236 32.20 -104.33 -23.06
CA GLU A 236 33.02 -105.40 -22.50
C GLU A 236 32.43 -106.80 -22.79
N LYS A 237 31.13 -106.99 -22.56
CA LYS A 237 30.45 -108.26 -22.85
C LYS A 237 30.52 -108.60 -24.34
N ALA A 238 30.29 -107.63 -25.22
CA ALA A 238 30.42 -107.81 -26.66
C ALA A 238 31.88 -108.14 -27.06
N SER A 239 32.89 -107.51 -26.45
CA SER A 239 34.31 -107.86 -26.65
C SER A 239 34.60 -109.30 -26.26
N ASN A 240 34.10 -109.75 -25.10
CA ASN A 240 34.29 -111.11 -24.64
C ASN A 240 33.61 -112.15 -25.55
N ILE A 241 32.40 -111.87 -26.06
CA ILE A 241 31.75 -112.73 -27.06
C ILE A 241 32.61 -112.79 -28.34
N GLY A 242 33.14 -111.66 -28.80
CA GLY A 242 34.02 -111.61 -29.98
C GLY A 242 35.25 -112.52 -29.82
N LYS A 243 35.88 -112.54 -28.64
CA LYS A 243 37.00 -113.46 -28.34
C LYS A 243 36.57 -114.92 -28.40
N VAL A 244 35.39 -115.26 -27.86
CA VAL A 244 34.86 -116.63 -27.91
C VAL A 244 34.57 -117.04 -29.35
N MET A 245 33.97 -116.16 -30.17
CA MET A 245 33.72 -116.43 -31.59
C MET A 245 35.01 -116.65 -32.37
N ALA A 246 36.07 -115.90 -32.08
CA ALA A 246 37.39 -116.11 -32.71
C ALA A 246 37.94 -117.52 -32.43
N VAL A 247 37.82 -118.00 -31.17
CA VAL A 247 38.22 -119.36 -30.79
C VAL A 247 37.35 -120.42 -31.49
N ILE A 248 36.03 -120.21 -31.57
CA ILE A 248 35.12 -121.14 -32.26
C ILE A 248 35.45 -121.22 -33.75
N ASN A 249 35.74 -120.08 -34.38
CA ASN A 249 36.12 -120.04 -35.79
C ASN A 249 37.47 -120.77 -36.02
N GLU A 250 38.44 -120.60 -35.12
CA GLU A 250 39.69 -121.36 -35.14
C GLU A 250 39.47 -122.86 -35.00
N VAL A 251 38.61 -123.29 -34.06
CA VAL A 251 38.25 -124.71 -33.88
C VAL A 251 37.53 -125.26 -35.12
N ALA A 252 36.63 -124.48 -35.72
CA ALA A 252 35.93 -124.90 -36.94
C ALA A 252 36.89 -125.01 -38.13
N ASP A 253 37.85 -124.09 -38.29
CA ASP A 253 38.89 -124.16 -39.33
C ASP A 253 39.83 -125.37 -39.11
N GLN A 254 40.25 -125.63 -37.87
CA GLN A 254 40.99 -126.84 -37.52
C GLN A 254 40.19 -128.12 -37.80
N THR A 255 38.90 -128.13 -37.48
CA THR A 255 38.00 -129.26 -37.76
C THR A 255 37.84 -129.48 -39.26
N ASN A 256 37.74 -128.41 -40.05
CA ASN A 256 37.68 -128.44 -41.51
C ASN A 256 38.97 -129.06 -42.10
N LEU A 257 40.13 -128.65 -41.59
CA LEU A 257 41.44 -129.22 -41.98
C LEU A 257 41.59 -130.69 -41.57
N LEU A 258 41.15 -131.07 -40.36
CA LEU A 258 41.15 -132.47 -39.90
C LEU A 258 40.23 -133.34 -40.76
N ALA A 259 39.03 -132.85 -41.08
CA ALA A 259 38.07 -133.54 -41.92
C ALA A 259 38.59 -133.70 -43.35
N LEU A 260 39.26 -132.68 -43.91
CA LEU A 260 39.93 -132.76 -45.20
C LEU A 260 41.03 -133.83 -45.21
N ASN A 261 41.89 -133.85 -44.20
CA ASN A 261 42.93 -134.88 -44.07
C ASN A 261 42.33 -136.29 -43.94
N ALA A 262 41.23 -136.44 -43.19
CA ALA A 262 40.52 -137.71 -43.07
C ALA A 262 39.86 -138.15 -44.39
N ALA A 263 39.29 -137.22 -45.17
CA ALA A 263 38.72 -137.49 -46.48
C ALA A 263 39.80 -137.95 -47.49
N ILE A 264 40.98 -137.32 -47.45
CA ILE A 264 42.15 -137.71 -48.26
C ILE A 264 42.58 -139.14 -47.91
N GLU A 265 42.74 -139.47 -46.63
CA GLU A 265 43.20 -140.80 -46.21
C GLU A 265 42.13 -141.88 -46.46
N ALA A 266 40.84 -141.54 -46.33
CA ALA A 266 39.73 -142.42 -46.70
C ALA A 266 39.68 -142.70 -48.21
N ALA A 267 39.96 -141.71 -49.06
CA ALA A 267 40.10 -141.91 -50.51
C ALA A 267 41.30 -142.81 -50.85
N ARG A 268 42.38 -142.70 -50.06
CA ARG A 268 43.61 -143.50 -50.21
C ARG A 268 43.40 -144.99 -49.88
N ALA A 269 42.48 -145.31 -48.98
CA ALA A 269 42.10 -146.67 -48.61
C ALA A 269 41.14 -147.37 -49.61
N GLY A 270 40.72 -146.69 -50.69
CA GLY A 270 39.88 -147.27 -51.74
C GLY A 270 38.48 -147.69 -51.26
N GLU A 271 38.00 -148.86 -51.69
CA GLU A 271 36.66 -149.38 -51.35
C GLU A 271 36.46 -149.59 -49.82
N ALA A 272 37.52 -149.88 -49.07
CA ALA A 272 37.45 -150.06 -47.60
C ALA A 272 37.24 -148.74 -46.84
N GLY A 273 37.63 -147.60 -47.43
CA GLY A 273 37.52 -146.26 -46.82
C GLY A 273 36.22 -145.51 -47.15
N ARG A 274 35.35 -146.07 -47.99
CA ARG A 274 34.20 -145.37 -48.57
C ARG A 274 33.20 -144.82 -47.53
N GLY A 275 32.96 -145.58 -46.46
CA GLY A 275 32.11 -145.13 -45.34
C GLY A 275 32.73 -143.99 -44.53
N PHE A 276 34.05 -144.03 -44.33
CA PHE A 276 34.80 -142.96 -43.66
C PHE A 276 34.89 -141.68 -44.49
N ALA A 277 35.01 -141.79 -45.82
CA ALA A 277 35.03 -140.64 -46.72
C ALA A 277 33.73 -139.83 -46.64
N VAL A 278 32.57 -140.50 -46.59
CA VAL A 278 31.26 -139.82 -46.45
C VAL A 278 31.14 -139.08 -45.13
N VAL A 279 31.59 -139.69 -44.02
CA VAL A 279 31.60 -139.04 -42.70
C VAL A 279 32.55 -137.84 -42.68
N ALA A 280 33.75 -137.98 -43.26
CA ALA A 280 34.72 -136.90 -43.34
C ALA A 280 34.20 -135.71 -44.15
N ASP A 281 33.55 -135.94 -45.30
CA ASP A 281 32.91 -134.86 -46.07
C ASP A 281 31.74 -134.20 -45.32
N GLU A 282 30.94 -134.94 -44.57
CA GLU A 282 29.85 -134.36 -43.76
C GLU A 282 30.41 -133.51 -42.60
N VAL A 283 31.49 -133.95 -41.94
CA VAL A 283 32.18 -133.16 -40.91
C VAL A 283 32.80 -131.89 -41.52
N ARG A 284 33.40 -131.99 -42.71
CA ARG A 284 33.94 -130.84 -43.45
C ARG A 284 32.86 -129.80 -43.74
N LYS A 285 31.71 -130.26 -44.26
CA LYS A 285 30.56 -129.40 -44.58
C LYS A 285 29.95 -128.75 -43.33
N LEU A 286 29.93 -129.48 -42.21
CA LEU A 286 29.50 -128.95 -40.92
C LEU A 286 30.48 -127.89 -40.37
N ALA A 287 31.78 -128.11 -40.55
CA ALA A 287 32.82 -127.15 -40.17
C ALA A 287 32.72 -125.86 -41.01
N GLU A 288 32.58 -125.97 -42.34
CA GLU A 288 32.35 -124.82 -43.24
C GLU A 288 31.08 -124.03 -42.86
N LYS A 289 29.97 -124.74 -42.55
CA LYS A 289 28.72 -124.11 -42.08
C LYS A 289 28.90 -123.42 -40.72
N THR A 290 29.70 -124.01 -39.83
CA THR A 290 30.03 -123.43 -38.52
C THR A 290 30.87 -122.16 -38.69
N MET A 291 31.89 -122.16 -39.55
CA MET A 291 32.69 -120.96 -39.87
C MET A 291 31.81 -119.84 -40.44
N GLY A 292 30.88 -120.17 -41.35
CA GLY A 292 29.92 -119.21 -41.89
C GLY A 292 29.05 -118.57 -40.81
N ALA A 293 28.41 -119.40 -39.97
CA ALA A 293 27.59 -118.91 -38.86
C ALA A 293 28.40 -118.11 -37.83
N THR A 294 29.65 -118.50 -37.57
CA THR A 294 30.52 -117.80 -36.61
C THR A 294 30.91 -116.41 -37.13
N ARG A 295 31.14 -116.25 -38.45
CA ARG A 295 31.35 -114.94 -39.08
C ARG A 295 30.12 -114.03 -38.97
N GLU A 296 28.92 -114.56 -39.21
CA GLU A 296 27.68 -113.79 -39.06
C GLU A 296 27.52 -113.27 -37.61
N VAL A 297 27.83 -114.10 -36.61
CA VAL A 297 27.82 -113.69 -35.20
C VAL A 297 28.94 -112.69 -34.90
N GLU A 298 30.14 -112.86 -35.46
CA GLU A 298 31.24 -111.92 -35.30
C GLU A 298 30.88 -110.52 -35.83
N ASP A 299 30.25 -110.45 -37.01
CA ASP A 299 29.78 -109.19 -37.60
C ASP A 299 28.68 -108.55 -36.75
N ALA A 300 27.74 -109.34 -36.23
CA ALA A 300 26.72 -108.85 -35.29
C ALA A 300 27.34 -108.30 -33.99
N VAL A 301 28.36 -108.97 -33.45
CA VAL A 301 29.09 -108.52 -32.26
C VAL A 301 29.85 -107.22 -32.52
N LYS A 302 30.51 -107.10 -33.68
CA LYS A 302 31.17 -105.83 -34.09
C LYS A 302 30.17 -104.69 -34.21
N ALA A 303 28.98 -104.95 -34.78
CA ALA A 303 27.91 -103.96 -34.85
C ALA A 303 27.44 -103.53 -33.45
N ILE A 304 27.28 -104.48 -32.51
CA ILE A 304 26.94 -104.16 -31.11
C ILE A 304 28.04 -103.32 -30.45
N GLN A 305 29.32 -103.66 -30.64
CA GLN A 305 30.44 -102.87 -30.09
C GLN A 305 30.44 -101.44 -30.64
N HIS A 306 30.25 -101.29 -31.96
CA HIS A 306 30.16 -99.99 -32.61
C HIS A 306 29.00 -99.15 -32.04
N GLU A 307 27.80 -99.72 -31.95
CA GLU A 307 26.64 -99.01 -31.39
C GLU A 307 26.79 -98.69 -29.90
N ALA A 308 27.41 -99.57 -29.11
CA ALA A 308 27.72 -99.28 -27.70
C ALA A 308 28.68 -98.09 -27.57
N HIS A 309 29.71 -98.02 -28.43
CA HIS A 309 30.64 -96.89 -28.45
C HIS A 309 29.95 -95.58 -28.86
N ARG A 310 29.17 -95.61 -29.95
CA ARG A 310 28.41 -94.45 -30.44
C ARG A 310 27.40 -93.93 -29.39
N ASN A 311 26.74 -94.83 -28.68
CA ASN A 311 25.83 -94.47 -27.59
C ASN A 311 26.59 -93.87 -26.39
N ALA A 312 27.79 -94.37 -26.05
CA ALA A 312 28.62 -93.79 -25.00
C ALA A 312 29.03 -92.34 -25.32
N GLU A 313 29.41 -92.04 -26.57
CA GLU A 313 29.69 -90.67 -27.02
C GLU A 313 28.47 -89.75 -26.90
N THR A 314 27.29 -90.29 -27.24
CA THR A 314 26.02 -89.55 -27.13
C THR A 314 25.67 -89.26 -25.66
N VAL A 315 25.91 -90.21 -24.75
CA VAL A 315 25.74 -90.03 -23.31
C VAL A 315 26.71 -88.97 -22.76
N ASP A 316 27.96 -88.96 -23.22
CA ASP A 316 28.93 -87.93 -22.85
C ASP A 316 28.53 -86.53 -23.35
N ALA A 317 27.93 -86.43 -24.54
CA ALA A 317 27.37 -85.18 -25.03
C ALA A 317 26.17 -84.72 -24.17
N ALA A 318 25.27 -85.64 -23.80
CA ALA A 318 24.15 -85.35 -22.89
C ALA A 318 24.61 -84.89 -21.50
N ALA A 319 25.72 -85.45 -20.99
CA ALA A 319 26.32 -85.04 -19.73
C ALA A 319 26.77 -83.57 -19.76
N ARG A 320 27.45 -83.15 -20.84
CA ARG A 320 27.87 -81.75 -21.01
C ARG A 320 26.69 -80.80 -21.09
N LEU A 321 25.67 -81.12 -21.89
CA LEU A 321 24.45 -80.30 -22.02
C LEU A 321 23.71 -80.17 -20.69
N SER A 322 23.70 -81.23 -19.88
CA SER A 322 23.10 -81.20 -18.54
C SER A 322 23.84 -80.25 -17.60
N LEU A 323 25.18 -80.23 -17.63
CA LEU A 323 26.00 -79.31 -16.84
C LEU A 323 25.76 -77.84 -17.26
N GLU A 324 25.67 -77.57 -18.56
CA GLU A 324 25.34 -76.24 -19.08
C GLU A 324 23.93 -75.80 -18.66
N GLY A 325 22.96 -76.74 -18.68
CA GLY A 325 21.60 -76.51 -18.18
C GLY A 325 21.57 -76.19 -16.69
N ALA A 326 22.32 -76.93 -15.86
CA ALA A 326 22.42 -76.69 -14.42
C ALA A 326 23.00 -75.30 -14.11
N SER A 327 24.08 -74.94 -14.81
CA SER A 327 24.71 -73.62 -14.69
C SER A 327 23.74 -72.50 -15.05
N SER A 328 23.02 -72.64 -16.17
CA SER A 328 22.03 -71.66 -16.62
C SER A 328 20.87 -71.50 -15.62
N ALA A 329 20.36 -72.61 -15.09
CA ALA A 329 19.32 -72.61 -14.06
C ALA A 329 19.82 -71.94 -12.77
N SER A 330 21.03 -72.24 -12.32
CA SER A 330 21.63 -71.60 -11.15
C SER A 330 21.74 -70.08 -11.31
N VAL A 331 22.15 -69.60 -12.49
CA VAL A 331 22.20 -68.16 -12.80
C VAL A 331 20.81 -67.54 -12.77
N ALA A 332 19.80 -68.19 -13.34
CA ALA A 332 18.41 -67.72 -13.25
C ALA A 332 17.93 -67.61 -11.80
N GLY A 333 18.30 -68.57 -10.94
CA GLY A 333 17.97 -68.57 -9.52
C GLY A 333 18.63 -67.43 -8.74
N GLU A 334 19.84 -67.02 -9.13
CA GLU A 334 20.49 -65.82 -8.60
C GLU A 334 19.74 -64.54 -9.00
N ARG A 335 19.36 -64.42 -10.28
CA ARG A 335 18.58 -63.26 -10.76
C ARG A 335 17.24 -63.12 -10.05
N MET A 336 16.57 -64.23 -9.74
CA MET A 336 15.34 -64.18 -8.95
C MET A 336 15.58 -63.68 -7.53
N ARG A 337 16.73 -64.00 -6.92
CA ARG A 337 17.12 -63.45 -5.60
C ARG A 337 17.39 -61.94 -5.66
N GLU A 338 18.09 -61.46 -6.67
CA GLU A 338 18.30 -60.01 -6.88
C GLU A 338 16.97 -59.26 -7.04
N ILE A 339 15.99 -59.84 -7.76
CA ILE A 339 14.65 -59.24 -7.90
C ILE A 339 13.93 -59.17 -6.55
N LEU A 340 13.98 -60.25 -5.76
CA LEU A 340 13.36 -60.26 -4.42
C LEU A 340 13.96 -59.19 -3.50
N GLU A 341 15.29 -59.03 -3.50
CA GLU A 341 15.97 -57.99 -2.74
C GLU A 341 15.56 -56.58 -3.21
N THR A 342 15.50 -56.37 -4.52
CA THR A 342 15.08 -55.09 -5.12
C THR A 342 13.62 -54.75 -4.78
N MET A 343 12.72 -55.73 -4.78
CA MET A 343 11.33 -55.52 -4.37
C MET A 343 11.20 -55.20 -2.88
N SER A 344 12.00 -55.85 -2.03
CA SER A 344 12.06 -55.52 -0.60
C SER A 344 12.55 -54.08 -0.37
N GLY A 345 13.61 -53.66 -1.07
CA GLY A 345 14.09 -52.27 -1.02
C GLY A 345 13.04 -51.28 -1.52
N THR A 346 12.32 -51.63 -2.59
CA THR A 346 11.22 -50.82 -3.13
C THR A 346 10.10 -50.63 -2.09
N ALA A 347 9.70 -51.68 -1.38
CA ALA A 347 8.69 -51.60 -0.33
C ALA A 347 9.12 -50.65 0.83
N GLN A 348 10.39 -50.69 1.23
CA GLN A 348 10.93 -49.77 2.24
C GLN A 348 10.90 -48.30 1.77
N HIS A 349 11.29 -48.04 0.51
CA HIS A 349 11.20 -46.69 -0.06
C HIS A 349 9.77 -46.18 -0.10
N LEU A 350 8.82 -47.01 -0.49
CA LEU A 350 7.40 -46.65 -0.52
C LEU A 350 6.85 -46.30 0.86
N GLN A 351 7.29 -46.99 1.91
CA GLN A 351 6.92 -46.65 3.29
C GLN A 351 7.43 -45.26 3.70
N ALA A 352 8.66 -44.89 3.28
CA ALA A 352 9.19 -43.55 3.50
C ALA A 352 8.44 -42.47 2.71
N VAL A 353 8.03 -42.76 1.46
CA VAL A 353 7.22 -41.84 0.66
C VAL A 353 5.84 -41.63 1.29
N ALA A 354 5.18 -42.70 1.77
CA ALA A 354 3.91 -42.59 2.50
C ALA A 354 4.04 -41.73 3.77
N ALA A 355 5.09 -41.93 4.56
CA ALA A 355 5.34 -41.12 5.75
C ALA A 355 5.53 -39.64 5.40
N THR A 356 6.31 -39.36 4.35
CA THR A 356 6.52 -37.99 3.87
C THR A 356 5.22 -37.35 3.39
N ALA A 357 4.38 -38.08 2.65
CA ALA A 357 3.07 -37.60 2.23
C ALA A 357 2.16 -37.28 3.43
N GLY A 358 2.22 -38.09 4.50
CA GLY A 358 1.50 -37.83 5.75
C GLY A 358 1.94 -36.54 6.44
N VAL A 359 3.25 -36.35 6.62
CA VAL A 359 3.82 -35.10 7.18
C VAL A 359 3.48 -33.89 6.30
N GLN A 360 3.48 -34.08 4.98
CA GLN A 360 3.12 -33.02 4.04
C GLN A 360 1.66 -32.60 4.21
N SER A 361 0.72 -33.53 4.42
CA SER A 361 -0.68 -33.20 4.71
C SER A 361 -0.84 -32.40 6.01
N GLU A 362 -0.11 -32.75 7.07
CA GLU A 362 -0.10 -32.01 8.34
C GLU A 362 0.41 -30.57 8.15
N ASN A 363 1.55 -30.41 7.47
CA ASN A 363 2.11 -29.09 7.17
C ASN A 363 1.18 -28.21 6.34
N ILE A 364 0.38 -28.78 5.44
CA ILE A 364 -0.61 -28.04 4.65
C ILE A 364 -1.76 -27.56 5.53
N GLU A 365 -2.22 -28.38 6.48
CA GLU A 365 -3.25 -27.98 7.42
C GLU A 365 -2.78 -26.79 8.28
N ASP A 366 -1.55 -26.85 8.77
CA ASP A 366 -0.95 -25.76 9.56
C ASP A 366 -0.71 -24.50 8.72
N ALA A 367 -0.26 -24.66 7.46
CA ALA A 367 -0.14 -23.54 6.53
C ALA A 367 -1.50 -22.87 6.29
N ASN A 368 -2.57 -23.64 6.09
CA ASN A 368 -3.91 -23.11 5.91
C ASN A 368 -4.43 -22.36 7.15
N LYS A 369 -4.15 -22.86 8.36
CA LYS A 369 -4.45 -22.12 9.62
C LYS A 369 -3.71 -20.79 9.66
N ALA A 370 -2.42 -20.78 9.35
CA ALA A 370 -1.63 -19.55 9.31
C ALA A 370 -2.15 -18.56 8.25
N LEU A 371 -2.58 -19.04 7.09
CA LEU A 371 -3.19 -18.18 6.06
C LEU A 371 -4.50 -17.54 6.54
N ASP A 372 -5.34 -18.28 7.26
CA ASP A 372 -6.58 -17.76 7.84
C ASP A 372 -6.30 -16.70 8.93
N GLU A 373 -5.31 -16.94 9.80
CA GLU A 373 -4.86 -15.95 10.78
C GLU A 373 -4.38 -14.64 10.11
N ILE A 374 -3.56 -14.75 9.06
CA ILE A 374 -3.08 -13.57 8.32
C ILE A 374 -4.26 -12.85 7.65
N ARG A 375 -5.25 -13.59 7.13
CA ARG A 375 -6.46 -13.02 6.55
C ARG A 375 -7.25 -12.20 7.58
N ILE A 376 -7.44 -12.74 8.78
CA ILE A 376 -8.12 -12.03 9.88
C ILE A 376 -7.37 -10.74 10.23
N VAL A 377 -6.04 -10.79 10.34
CA VAL A 377 -5.21 -9.61 10.63
C VAL A 377 -5.31 -8.56 9.50
N ALA A 378 -5.35 -8.99 8.24
CA ALA A 378 -5.52 -8.10 7.10
C ALA A 378 -6.90 -7.40 7.14
N GLU A 379 -7.96 -8.13 7.44
CA GLU A 379 -9.32 -7.59 7.60
C GLU A 379 -9.40 -6.58 8.76
N GLN A 380 -8.79 -6.91 9.91
CA GLN A 380 -8.69 -5.99 11.05
C GLN A 380 -7.89 -4.73 10.71
N THR A 381 -6.78 -4.88 9.98
CA THR A 381 -5.96 -3.73 9.54
C THR A 381 -6.75 -2.81 8.63
N SER A 382 -7.51 -3.36 7.67
CA SER A 382 -8.41 -2.56 6.83
C SER A 382 -9.48 -1.84 7.66
N GLY A 383 -10.07 -2.52 8.64
CA GLY A 383 -11.03 -1.92 9.57
C GLY A 383 -10.43 -0.75 10.35
N ASN A 384 -9.24 -0.94 10.92
CA ASN A 384 -8.52 0.10 11.66
C ASN A 384 -8.16 1.29 10.76
N MET A 385 -7.77 1.05 9.52
CA MET A 385 -7.48 2.12 8.56
C MET A 385 -8.72 2.96 8.24
N LYS A 386 -9.91 2.36 8.12
CA LYS A 386 -11.16 3.12 7.94
C LYS A 386 -11.45 4.06 9.12
N VAL A 387 -11.26 3.55 10.35
CA VAL A 387 -11.41 4.37 11.57
C VAL A 387 -10.37 5.50 11.60
N PHE A 388 -9.14 5.20 11.22
CA PHE A 388 -8.06 6.18 11.19
C PHE A 388 -8.30 7.27 10.13
N THR A 389 -8.82 6.93 8.94
CA THR A 389 -9.24 7.91 7.93
C THR A 389 -10.30 8.86 8.47
N ALA A 390 -11.33 8.33 9.15
CA ALA A 390 -12.37 9.16 9.75
C ALA A 390 -11.81 10.12 10.81
N ALA A 391 -10.97 9.60 11.73
CA ALA A 391 -10.33 10.42 12.75
C ALA A 391 -9.44 11.52 12.15
N LEU A 392 -8.73 11.20 11.07
CA LEU A 392 -7.86 12.14 10.37
C LEU A 392 -8.65 13.27 9.69
N LEU A 393 -9.80 12.96 9.09
CA LEU A 393 -10.69 13.97 8.52
C LEU A 393 -11.22 14.93 9.60
N THR A 394 -11.64 14.40 10.75
CA THR A 394 -12.05 15.24 11.89
C THR A 394 -10.89 16.10 12.40
N PHE A 395 -9.69 15.55 12.47
CA PHE A 395 -8.49 16.29 12.88
C PHE A 395 -8.16 17.43 11.91
N GLN A 396 -8.17 17.17 10.60
CA GLN A 396 -7.98 18.20 9.57
C GLN A 396 -9.06 19.28 9.67
N GLY A 397 -10.32 18.88 9.92
CA GLY A 397 -11.43 19.80 10.18
C GLY A 397 -11.15 20.79 11.31
N GLY A 398 -10.75 20.27 12.47
CA GLY A 398 -10.42 21.10 13.64
C GLY A 398 -9.17 21.97 13.45
N MET A 399 -8.19 21.53 12.64
CA MET A 399 -7.02 22.35 12.32
C MET A 399 -7.38 23.55 11.44
N GLU A 400 -8.26 23.35 10.46
CA GLU A 400 -8.75 24.44 9.61
C GLU A 400 -9.58 25.43 10.43
N GLU A 401 -10.46 24.95 11.31
CA GLU A 401 -11.22 25.80 12.23
C GLU A 401 -10.30 26.64 13.14
N LEU A 402 -9.27 26.01 13.71
CA LEU A 402 -8.28 26.70 14.54
C LEU A 402 -7.50 27.75 13.73
N ASP A 403 -7.11 27.42 12.49
CA ASP A 403 -6.40 28.35 11.61
C ASP A 403 -7.24 29.58 11.27
N MET A 404 -8.54 29.38 11.03
CA MET A 404 -9.49 30.49 10.84
C MET A 404 -9.61 31.38 12.07
N ILE A 405 -9.71 30.79 13.28
CA ILE A 405 -9.80 31.55 14.54
C ILE A 405 -8.53 32.38 14.74
N VAL A 406 -7.35 31.77 14.53
CA VAL A 406 -6.06 32.47 14.66
C VAL A 406 -5.95 33.61 13.64
N SER A 407 -6.33 33.36 12.39
CA SER A 407 -6.33 34.37 11.34
C SER A 407 -7.29 35.52 11.64
N ALA A 408 -8.50 35.21 12.15
CA ALA A 408 -9.50 36.21 12.52
C ALA A 408 -9.05 37.08 13.71
N LEU A 409 -8.42 36.47 14.72
CA LEU A 409 -7.82 37.20 15.84
C LEU A 409 -6.66 38.09 15.38
N ALA A 410 -5.84 37.63 14.42
CA ALA A 410 -4.74 38.41 13.88
C ALA A 410 -5.23 39.60 13.04
N SER A 411 -6.35 39.46 12.33
CA SER A 411 -6.98 40.56 11.59
C SER A 411 -7.85 41.49 12.45
N GLY A 412 -8.02 41.19 13.74
CA GLY A 412 -8.89 41.95 14.65
C GLY A 412 -10.39 41.74 14.41
N ASP A 413 -10.76 40.67 13.70
CA ASP A 413 -12.15 40.30 13.39
C ASP A 413 -12.67 39.30 14.45
N TYR A 414 -12.96 39.81 15.64
CA TYR A 414 -13.40 39.01 16.78
C TYR A 414 -14.75 38.33 16.57
N ASP A 415 -15.62 38.91 15.73
CA ASP A 415 -16.91 38.32 15.39
C ASP A 415 -16.70 37.03 14.60
N ARG A 416 -15.76 37.02 13.64
CA ARG A 416 -15.35 35.82 12.90
C ARG A 416 -14.68 34.78 13.77
N ALA A 417 -13.84 35.19 14.72
CA ALA A 417 -13.20 34.27 15.67
C ALA A 417 -14.19 33.55 16.60
N SER A 418 -15.40 34.08 16.78
CA SER A 418 -16.45 33.50 17.64
C SER A 418 -17.53 32.70 16.89
N SER A 419 -17.43 32.64 15.57
CA SER A 419 -18.43 32.03 14.70
C SER A 419 -18.17 30.53 14.49
N ASN A 420 -19.22 29.71 14.59
CA ASN A 420 -19.17 28.28 14.24
C ASN A 420 -19.36 28.02 12.72
N LYS A 421 -19.45 29.08 11.91
CA LYS A 421 -19.57 28.95 10.44
C LYS A 421 -18.20 28.90 9.80
N PHE A 422 -18.00 27.93 8.91
CA PHE A 422 -16.81 27.81 8.06
C PHE A 422 -16.62 29.03 7.15
N VAL A 423 -17.73 29.52 6.59
CA VAL A 423 -17.78 30.76 5.81
C VAL A 423 -18.83 31.68 6.41
N GLN A 424 -18.38 32.83 6.91
CA GLN A 424 -19.24 33.87 7.44
C GLN A 424 -19.51 34.94 6.38
N TRP A 425 -20.78 35.27 6.18
CA TRP A 425 -21.16 36.38 5.32
C TRP A 425 -20.71 37.70 5.93
N THR A 426 -20.00 38.53 5.15
CA THR A 426 -19.55 39.86 5.57
C THR A 426 -20.21 40.95 4.72
N PRO A 427 -20.31 42.20 5.20
CA PRO A 427 -20.83 43.31 4.39
C PRO A 427 -20.08 43.54 3.07
N ASN A 428 -18.81 43.15 2.99
CA ASN A 428 -18.00 43.27 1.77
C ASN A 428 -18.40 42.29 0.67
N MET A 429 -19.17 41.26 0.98
CA MET A 429 -19.74 40.31 0.02
C MET A 429 -21.09 40.79 -0.54
N ASP A 430 -21.65 41.87 -0.01
CA ASP A 430 -22.92 42.43 -0.49
C ASP A 430 -22.68 43.29 -1.74
N LEU A 431 -23.10 42.75 -2.88
CA LEU A 431 -23.00 43.43 -4.16
C LEU A 431 -24.11 44.46 -4.35
N GLY A 432 -25.12 44.50 -3.47
CA GLY A 432 -26.30 45.35 -3.55
C GLY A 432 -27.20 45.00 -4.74
N ILE A 433 -27.24 43.73 -5.13
CA ILE A 433 -28.14 43.15 -6.13
C ILE A 433 -28.90 42.03 -5.43
N ASN A 434 -30.09 42.35 -4.89
CA ASN A 434 -30.81 41.49 -3.95
C ASN A 434 -30.92 40.00 -4.37
N ASP A 435 -31.25 39.74 -5.63
CA ASP A 435 -31.42 38.37 -6.11
C ASP A 435 -30.07 37.62 -6.11
N ILE A 436 -28.99 38.25 -6.58
CA ILE A 436 -27.63 37.69 -6.57
C ILE A 436 -27.09 37.51 -5.15
N ASP A 437 -27.26 38.51 -4.28
CA ASP A 437 -26.80 38.42 -2.88
C ASP A 437 -27.54 37.31 -2.10
N SER A 438 -28.80 37.04 -2.45
CA SER A 438 -29.55 35.90 -1.89
C SER A 438 -29.02 34.55 -2.38
N GLN A 439 -28.62 34.46 -3.64
CA GLN A 439 -28.02 33.26 -4.23
C GLN A 439 -26.63 32.98 -3.64
N HIS A 440 -25.80 34.02 -3.50
CA HIS A 440 -24.49 33.91 -2.85
C HIS A 440 -24.59 33.43 -1.39
N ARG A 441 -25.57 33.93 -0.62
CA ARG A 441 -25.80 33.45 0.76
C ARG A 441 -26.15 31.96 0.80
N LEU A 442 -26.94 31.47 -0.16
CA LEU A 442 -27.28 30.05 -0.24
C LEU A 442 -26.08 29.18 -0.66
N LEU A 443 -25.20 29.67 -1.55
CA LEU A 443 -23.93 29.00 -1.87
C LEU A 443 -23.01 28.90 -0.65
N VAL A 444 -22.91 29.97 0.13
CA VAL A 444 -22.18 29.99 1.41
C VAL A 444 -22.77 28.98 2.39
N ASP A 445 -24.10 28.87 2.49
CA ASP A 445 -24.75 27.88 3.35
C ASP A 445 -24.47 26.44 2.88
N TYR A 446 -24.44 26.14 1.58
CA TYR A 446 -24.06 24.80 1.09
C TYR A 446 -22.61 24.42 1.41
N ILE A 447 -21.68 25.38 1.37
CA ILE A 447 -20.29 25.14 1.79
C ILE A 447 -20.23 24.87 3.31
N ASN A 448 -21.00 25.60 4.11
CA ASN A 448 -21.11 25.37 5.56
C ASN A 448 -21.76 24.01 5.89
N ASP A 449 -22.79 23.61 5.15
CA ASP A 449 -23.43 22.30 5.30
C ASP A 449 -22.44 21.16 4.97
N LEU A 450 -21.64 21.33 3.92
CA LEU A 450 -20.62 20.36 3.53
C LEU A 450 -19.53 20.25 4.61
N HIS A 451 -19.06 21.39 5.14
CA HIS A 451 -18.15 21.42 6.29
C HIS A 451 -18.71 20.69 7.52
N SER A 452 -19.97 20.97 7.86
CA SER A 452 -20.66 20.35 8.99
C SER A 452 -20.79 18.84 8.80
N ALA A 453 -21.12 18.37 7.60
CA ALA A 453 -21.18 16.94 7.29
C ALA A 453 -19.81 16.26 7.38
N MET A 454 -18.74 16.93 6.94
CA MET A 454 -17.37 16.43 7.04
C MET A 454 -16.88 16.33 8.49
N THR A 455 -17.16 17.34 9.30
CA THR A 455 -16.72 17.41 10.71
C THR A 455 -17.52 16.48 11.63
N ASN A 456 -18.81 16.26 11.33
CA ASN A 456 -19.68 15.36 12.08
C ASN A 456 -19.62 13.89 11.63
N ASN A 457 -18.64 13.52 10.80
CA ASN A 457 -18.44 12.16 10.30
C ASN A 457 -19.70 11.57 9.62
N SER A 458 -20.42 12.40 8.86
CA SER A 458 -21.57 11.99 8.07
C SER A 458 -21.19 10.96 6.99
N SER A 459 -22.19 10.23 6.47
CA SER A 459 -21.92 9.22 5.45
C SER A 459 -21.39 9.82 4.14
N ALA A 460 -20.54 9.08 3.42
CA ALA A 460 -20.04 9.53 2.10
C ALA A 460 -21.16 9.86 1.10
N GLN A 461 -22.29 9.16 1.20
CA GLN A 461 -23.47 9.39 0.36
C GLN A 461 -24.17 10.70 0.69
N GLU A 462 -24.23 11.08 1.96
CA GLU A 462 -24.79 12.34 2.43
C GLU A 462 -23.92 13.52 1.99
N MET A 463 -22.60 13.43 2.20
CA MET A 463 -21.66 14.48 1.77
C MET A 463 -21.67 14.67 0.24
N LEU A 464 -21.72 13.57 -0.53
CA LEU A 464 -21.87 13.62 -1.99
C LEU A 464 -23.20 14.27 -2.41
N GLY A 465 -24.26 14.07 -1.62
CA GLY A 465 -25.55 14.72 -1.82
C GLY A 465 -25.48 16.24 -1.67
N ILE A 466 -24.75 16.73 -0.67
CA ILE A 466 -24.53 18.17 -0.45
C ILE A 466 -23.67 18.75 -1.58
N LEU A 467 -22.57 18.08 -1.94
CA LEU A 467 -21.69 18.53 -3.04
C LEU A 467 -22.45 18.64 -4.38
N ARG A 468 -23.38 17.73 -4.67
CA ARG A 468 -24.25 17.82 -5.86
C ARG A 468 -25.17 19.04 -5.82
N LYS A 469 -25.79 19.31 -4.67
CA LYS A 469 -26.64 20.49 -4.50
C LYS A 469 -25.85 21.78 -4.70
N LEU A 470 -24.64 21.85 -4.14
CA LEU A 470 -23.72 22.97 -4.35
C LEU A 470 -23.43 23.16 -5.84
N ARG A 471 -22.98 22.11 -6.54
CA ARG A 471 -22.71 22.13 -7.99
C ARG A 471 -23.91 22.61 -8.81
N ASP A 472 -25.08 22.01 -8.60
CA ASP A 472 -26.29 22.30 -9.38
C ASP A 472 -26.77 23.74 -9.15
N TYR A 473 -26.66 24.20 -7.91
CA TYR A 473 -27.02 25.56 -7.55
C TYR A 473 -26.02 26.57 -8.10
N THR A 474 -24.71 26.29 -8.05
CA THR A 474 -23.68 27.13 -8.68
C THR A 474 -23.92 27.30 -10.17
N SER A 475 -24.25 26.22 -10.89
CA SER A 475 -24.56 26.30 -12.32
C SER A 475 -25.81 27.15 -12.60
N THR A 476 -26.83 27.03 -11.76
CA THR A 476 -28.04 27.85 -11.86
C THR A 476 -27.73 29.32 -11.60
N HIS A 477 -26.94 29.61 -10.58
CA HIS A 477 -26.50 30.93 -10.20
C HIS A 477 -25.70 31.62 -11.32
N PHE A 478 -24.69 30.95 -11.90
CA PHE A 478 -23.93 31.47 -13.04
C PHE A 478 -24.82 31.84 -14.21
N ARG A 479 -25.82 31.01 -14.54
CA ARG A 479 -26.77 31.31 -15.62
C ARG A 479 -27.63 32.54 -15.33
N ASP A 480 -27.94 32.83 -14.07
CA ASP A 480 -28.68 34.02 -13.68
C ASP A 480 -27.80 35.27 -13.75
N GLU A 481 -26.55 35.14 -13.30
CA GLU A 481 -25.53 36.19 -13.39
C GLU A 481 -25.21 36.57 -14.85
N GLU A 482 -25.06 35.58 -15.73
CA GLU A 482 -24.79 35.79 -17.15
C GLU A 482 -25.91 36.56 -17.85
N LYS A 483 -27.17 36.42 -17.39
CA LYS A 483 -28.27 37.26 -17.89
C LYS A 483 -28.04 38.73 -17.55
N HIS A 484 -27.45 39.04 -16.39
CA HIS A 484 -27.13 40.40 -16.02
C HIS A 484 -26.02 40.99 -16.90
N PHE A 485 -25.05 40.19 -17.35
CA PHE A 485 -23.99 40.65 -18.26
C PHE A 485 -24.56 41.16 -19.59
N VAL A 486 -25.52 40.41 -20.18
CA VAL A 486 -26.18 40.76 -21.45
C VAL A 486 -26.88 42.12 -21.39
N HIS A 487 -27.40 42.51 -20.22
CA HIS A 487 -28.20 43.72 -20.06
C HIS A 487 -27.43 44.92 -19.51
N SER A 488 -26.12 44.80 -19.23
CA SER A 488 -25.35 45.80 -18.49
C SER A 488 -24.13 46.39 -19.21
N ASP A 489 -23.86 46.01 -20.46
CA ASP A 489 -22.66 46.40 -21.22
C ASP A 489 -21.36 46.14 -20.45
N TYR A 490 -21.30 45.03 -19.69
CA TYR A 490 -20.15 44.63 -18.90
C TYR A 490 -18.97 44.21 -19.81
N PRO A 491 -17.81 44.93 -19.78
CA PRO A 491 -16.75 44.73 -20.76
C PRO A 491 -16.03 43.38 -20.66
N SER A 492 -15.96 42.79 -19.46
CA SER A 492 -15.22 41.55 -19.19
C SER A 492 -16.11 40.29 -19.22
N THR A 493 -17.22 40.35 -19.96
CA THR A 493 -18.21 39.26 -20.03
C THR A 493 -17.59 37.94 -20.50
N LYS A 494 -16.68 37.97 -21.48
CA LYS A 494 -16.09 36.75 -22.05
C LYS A 494 -15.15 36.05 -21.06
N GLU A 495 -14.34 36.83 -20.36
CA GLU A 495 -13.39 36.35 -19.36
C GLU A 495 -14.12 35.78 -18.15
N HIS A 496 -15.20 36.43 -17.70
CA HIS A 496 -16.03 35.95 -16.58
C HIS A 496 -16.76 34.63 -16.92
N LEU A 497 -17.35 34.53 -18.12
CA LEU A 497 -17.96 33.28 -18.63
C LEU A 497 -16.98 32.10 -18.66
N GLN A 498 -15.71 32.36 -18.95
CA GLN A 498 -14.68 31.33 -18.99
C GLN A 498 -14.39 30.80 -17.58
N ILE A 499 -14.33 31.67 -16.57
CA ILE A 499 -14.12 31.29 -15.16
C ILE A 499 -15.27 30.42 -14.65
N HIS A 500 -16.52 30.72 -15.01
CA HIS A 500 -17.67 29.88 -14.67
C HIS A 500 -17.51 28.45 -15.20
N ARG A 501 -17.16 28.32 -16.48
CA ARG A 501 -16.98 27.01 -17.13
C ARG A 501 -15.83 26.22 -16.51
N GLU A 502 -14.74 26.89 -16.16
CA GLU A 502 -13.59 26.26 -15.53
C GLU A 502 -13.93 25.73 -14.13
N PHE A 503 -14.68 26.51 -13.34
CA PHE A 503 -15.14 26.05 -12.03
C PHE A 503 -16.12 24.87 -12.13
N GLU A 504 -17.12 24.95 -13.01
CA GLU A 504 -18.06 23.84 -13.23
C GLU A 504 -17.35 22.57 -13.69
N ALA A 505 -16.38 22.67 -14.60
CA ALA A 505 -15.59 21.53 -15.04
C ALA A 505 -14.82 20.90 -13.87
N LYS A 506 -14.24 21.73 -12.99
CA LYS A 506 -13.48 21.27 -11.84
C LYS A 506 -14.34 20.56 -10.81
N VAL A 507 -15.51 21.12 -10.47
CA VAL A 507 -16.44 20.50 -9.52
C VAL A 507 -16.99 19.17 -10.06
N ASN A 508 -17.23 19.08 -11.38
CA ASN A 508 -17.64 17.83 -12.03
C ASN A 508 -16.55 16.76 -12.01
N GLU A 509 -15.29 17.13 -12.27
CA GLU A 509 -14.13 16.24 -12.16
C GLU A 509 -14.05 15.63 -10.76
N VAL A 510 -14.12 16.48 -9.73
CA VAL A 510 -14.07 16.07 -8.33
C VAL A 510 -15.21 15.12 -7.98
N GLU A 511 -16.45 15.43 -8.37
CA GLU A 511 -17.59 14.55 -8.09
C GLU A 511 -17.45 13.18 -8.78
N GLN A 512 -16.96 13.14 -10.01
CA GLN A 512 -16.70 11.87 -10.70
C GLN A 512 -15.60 11.07 -10.02
N GLY A 513 -14.52 11.72 -9.59
CA GLY A 513 -13.45 11.06 -8.86
C GLY A 513 -13.93 10.48 -7.52
N ILE A 514 -14.80 11.18 -6.80
CA ILE A 514 -15.40 10.64 -5.58
C ILE A 514 -16.29 9.43 -5.87
N LYS A 515 -17.09 9.46 -6.94
CA LYS A 515 -17.92 8.29 -7.36
C LYS A 515 -17.08 7.07 -7.72
N GLN A 516 -15.91 7.29 -8.30
CA GLN A 516 -14.99 6.22 -8.72
C GLN A 516 -14.08 5.77 -7.57
N GLY A 517 -14.13 6.44 -6.41
CA GLY A 517 -13.25 6.17 -5.26
C GLY A 517 -11.81 6.61 -5.48
N THR A 518 -11.53 7.45 -6.49
CA THR A 518 -10.20 7.95 -6.82
C THR A 518 -9.87 9.27 -6.13
N ILE A 519 -10.89 10.03 -5.72
CA ILE A 519 -10.77 11.28 -4.94
C ILE A 519 -11.53 11.11 -3.64
N THR A 520 -10.90 11.41 -2.51
CA THR A 520 -11.58 11.51 -1.21
C THR A 520 -12.01 12.94 -0.95
N LEU A 521 -13.14 13.11 -0.27
CA LEU A 521 -13.58 14.43 0.17
C LEU A 521 -12.62 14.91 1.28
N SER A 522 -11.93 16.02 1.04
CA SER A 522 -10.87 16.54 1.92
C SER A 522 -11.14 17.99 2.29
N MET A 523 -10.51 18.46 3.38
CA MET A 523 -10.56 19.86 3.76
C MET A 523 -9.92 20.76 2.68
N ASP A 524 -8.92 20.28 1.94
CA ASP A 524 -8.34 21.01 0.81
C ASP A 524 -9.38 21.33 -0.27
N LEU A 525 -10.24 20.37 -0.61
CA LEU A 525 -11.33 20.59 -1.55
C LEU A 525 -12.31 21.64 -1.01
N LEU A 526 -12.64 21.54 0.29
CA LEU A 526 -13.56 22.46 0.92
C LEU A 526 -12.99 23.88 1.00
N SER A 527 -11.70 24.03 1.30
CA SER A 527 -10.99 25.32 1.29
C SER A 527 -10.87 25.89 -0.12
N PHE A 528 -10.62 25.05 -1.13
CA PHE A 528 -10.71 25.46 -2.54
C PHE A 528 -12.10 26.04 -2.88
N LEU A 529 -13.18 25.34 -2.49
CA LEU A 529 -14.56 25.79 -2.75
C LEU A 529 -14.85 27.12 -2.03
N LYS A 530 -14.42 27.26 -0.77
CA LYS A 530 -14.50 28.50 0.02
C LYS A 530 -13.76 29.64 -0.67
N ASP A 531 -12.47 29.45 -0.91
CA ASP A 531 -11.58 30.52 -1.39
C ASP A 531 -12.00 30.98 -2.78
N TRP A 532 -12.37 30.04 -3.65
CA TRP A 532 -12.91 30.36 -4.96
C TRP A 532 -14.18 31.20 -4.83
N LEU A 533 -15.17 30.77 -4.05
CA LEU A 533 -16.45 31.49 -3.91
C LEU A 533 -16.25 32.90 -3.33
N VAL A 534 -15.46 33.02 -2.26
CA VAL A 534 -15.21 34.31 -1.60
C VAL A 534 -14.47 35.28 -2.54
N GLN A 535 -13.44 34.81 -3.23
CA GLN A 535 -12.68 35.62 -4.18
C GLN A 535 -13.52 35.98 -5.42
N HIS A 536 -14.39 35.08 -5.86
CA HIS A 536 -15.31 35.33 -6.97
C HIS A 536 -16.27 36.47 -6.62
N ILE A 537 -16.98 36.37 -5.49
CA ILE A 537 -17.94 37.39 -5.05
C ILE A 537 -17.25 38.75 -4.85
N MET A 538 -16.19 38.79 -4.04
CA MET A 538 -15.56 40.05 -3.65
C MET A 538 -14.67 40.65 -4.75
N GLY A 539 -14.17 39.81 -5.65
CA GLY A 539 -13.18 40.18 -6.66
C GLY A 539 -13.77 40.32 -8.05
N MET A 540 -14.42 39.27 -8.56
CA MET A 540 -14.94 39.23 -9.93
C MET A 540 -16.34 39.84 -10.01
N ASP A 541 -17.25 39.41 -9.13
CA ASP A 541 -18.66 39.80 -9.22
C ASP A 541 -18.87 41.27 -8.85
N ALA A 542 -18.05 41.75 -7.91
CA ALA A 542 -17.94 43.17 -7.59
C ALA A 542 -17.64 44.07 -8.81
N GLN A 543 -17.02 43.55 -9.87
CA GLN A 543 -16.67 44.34 -11.06
C GLN A 543 -17.88 44.63 -11.96
N TYR A 544 -18.82 43.69 -12.10
CA TYR A 544 -20.01 43.91 -12.93
C TYR A 544 -21.14 44.61 -12.15
N ALA A 545 -21.14 44.53 -10.82
CA ALA A 545 -22.20 45.11 -9.99
C ALA A 545 -22.51 46.60 -10.27
N PRO A 546 -21.52 47.51 -10.49
CA PRO A 546 -21.77 48.89 -10.88
C PRO A 546 -22.49 49.03 -12.23
N TYR A 547 -22.21 48.15 -13.19
CA TYR A 547 -22.80 48.16 -14.53
C TYR A 547 -24.27 47.74 -14.48
N VAL A 548 -24.59 46.71 -13.70
CA VAL A 548 -25.98 46.26 -13.48
C VAL A 548 -26.78 47.31 -12.73
N LYS A 549 -26.22 47.94 -11.69
CA LYS A 549 -26.86 49.06 -10.99
C LYS A 549 -27.09 50.26 -11.90
N LYS A 550 -26.15 50.56 -12.81
CA LYS A 550 -26.30 51.62 -13.82
C LYS A 550 -27.39 51.31 -14.83
N ALA A 551 -27.45 50.08 -15.35
CA ALA A 551 -28.49 49.62 -16.27
C ALA A 551 -29.88 49.68 -15.61
N ALA A 552 -30.00 49.27 -14.35
CA ALA A 552 -31.25 49.36 -13.58
C ALA A 552 -31.72 50.83 -13.37
N ARG A 553 -30.79 51.77 -13.14
CA ARG A 553 -31.08 53.21 -13.02
C ARG A 553 -31.48 53.86 -14.36
N LEU A 554 -30.91 53.39 -15.48
CA LEU A 554 -31.27 53.84 -16.83
C LEU A 554 -32.61 53.27 -17.31
N GLY A 555 -32.95 52.04 -16.89
CA GLY A 555 -34.26 51.43 -17.15
C GLY A 555 -35.41 52.10 -16.39
N THR A 556 -35.15 52.62 -15.18
CA THR A 556 -36.14 53.37 -14.37
C THR A 556 -36.35 54.81 -14.86
N THR A 557 -35.31 55.49 -15.36
CA THR A 557 -35.45 56.83 -15.96
C THR A 557 -36.20 56.83 -17.30
N ARG A 558 -36.19 55.72 -18.07
CA ARG A 558 -36.97 55.58 -19.31
C ARG A 558 -38.48 55.44 -19.07
N LYS A 559 -38.89 54.89 -17.91
CA LYS A 559 -40.31 54.80 -17.51
C LYS A 559 -40.86 56.10 -16.89
N GLY A 560 -40.01 56.99 -16.37
CA GLY A 560 -40.42 58.27 -15.78
C GLY A 560 -40.57 59.45 -16.75
N ARG A 561 -40.39 59.24 -18.06
CA ARG A 561 -40.49 60.29 -19.10
C ARG A 561 -41.72 60.14 -20.00
N VAL A 562 -42.68 59.30 -19.60
CA VAL A 562 -44.03 59.22 -20.16
C VAL A 562 -45.00 59.29 -18.98
N ALA A 563 -45.20 60.50 -18.46
CA ALA A 563 -46.33 60.87 -17.62
C ALA A 563 -46.74 62.29 -18.01
#